data_AF-A0A4Q6ANK6-F1
#
_entry.id   AF-A0A4Q6ANK6-F1
#
_cell.length_a   1.000
_cell.length_b   1.000
_cell.length_c   1.000
_cell.angle_alpha   90.00
_cell.angle_beta   90.00
_cell.angle_gamma   90.00
#
_symmetry.space_group_name_H-M   'P 1'
#
loop_
_entity.id
_entity.type
_entity.pdbx_description
1 polymer ?
#
loop_
_entity_poly.entity_id
_entity_poly.type
_entity_poly.pdbx_seq_one_letter_code
_entity_poly.pdbx_strand_id
1 'polypeptide(L)'
;MRFFFQFFLVTLLLPCVAISQAERNWLAGAYNKEQLAGSLTMDLIRQQYPGYQERTKWEAIDPNYRQQLISDGESVLNYTWQTIPATSYLEFTRSGNRRVMEDVYNMNIAAIRKLVFAELAEGKGRFIPQLINGVWAVCEISSWSISASIALQKAGAGLPDIKEPVIELGAGITVNALAWTYHLFKETFDKQSPLISQRLKQEIDRRLLQPYYTRNDFWWMALDGKKRMVNNWNVWLNYNMLTTILLVEEDPEKRAAGIYKTMQSVDQFINYYKEDGACEEGPAYWSHAGGMLYNYLSLLQQATGNTINIFDKPLIRNIGSYICKAYIDSSWYLNYADAGARIKTDAAIVYHYGKAVNDEQLRQFGSWLAKDQHWDKMVPMETLYGGFRYLFTAKEMLRGEARQPFMASAWMKETGIAVARDQE
;
A
#
# COMPACT_ATOMS: atom_id res chain seq x y z
N MET A 1 25.40 -46.43 52.11
CA MET A 1 25.34 -44.98 52.39
C MET A 1 25.71 -44.23 51.11
N ARG A 2 24.73 -43.79 50.32
CA ARG A 2 24.96 -42.97 49.11
C ARG A 2 24.33 -41.60 49.38
N PHE A 3 25.17 -40.57 49.47
CA PHE A 3 24.75 -39.19 49.68
C PHE A 3 24.19 -38.62 48.37
N PHE A 4 22.94 -38.14 48.40
CA PHE A 4 22.36 -37.29 47.37
C PHE A 4 22.74 -35.84 47.67
N PHE A 5 23.45 -35.18 46.75
CA PHE A 5 23.60 -33.72 46.75
C PHE A 5 22.48 -33.13 45.87
N GLN A 6 21.49 -32.52 46.50
CA GLN A 6 20.50 -31.67 45.82
C GLN A 6 21.12 -30.27 45.65
N PHE A 7 21.43 -29.90 44.41
CA PHE A 7 21.77 -28.52 44.06
C PHE A 7 20.48 -27.69 43.98
N PHE A 8 20.32 -26.75 44.91
CA PHE A 8 19.29 -25.71 44.81
C PHE A 8 19.73 -24.66 43.79
N LEU A 9 19.09 -24.63 42.63
CA LEU A 9 19.27 -23.57 41.63
C LEU A 9 18.44 -22.36 42.08
N VAL A 10 19.07 -21.38 42.73
CA VAL A 10 18.44 -20.10 43.03
C VAL A 10 18.48 -19.24 41.76
N THR A 11 17.39 -19.23 41.00
CA THR A 11 17.18 -18.27 39.90
C THR A 11 16.90 -16.89 40.48
N LEU A 12 17.92 -16.04 40.49
CA LEU A 12 17.78 -14.59 40.67
C LEU A 12 16.98 -14.02 39.48
N LEU A 13 15.68 -13.83 39.67
CA LEU A 13 14.85 -13.02 38.78
C LEU A 13 15.25 -11.55 38.96
N LEU A 14 16.19 -11.09 38.13
CA LEU A 14 16.43 -9.66 37.96
C LEU A 14 15.14 -9.04 37.38
N PRO A 15 14.63 -7.94 37.95
CA PRO A 15 13.48 -7.24 37.37
C PRO A 15 13.89 -6.72 36.00
N CYS A 16 13.28 -7.28 34.95
CA CYS A 16 13.40 -6.74 33.61
C CYS A 16 12.68 -5.39 33.61
N VAL A 17 13.44 -4.30 33.70
CA VAL A 17 12.91 -2.97 33.47
C VAL A 17 12.56 -2.91 31.99
N ALA A 18 11.29 -3.10 31.67
CA ALA A 18 10.77 -2.80 30.35
C ALA A 18 10.89 -1.28 30.15
N ILE A 19 11.98 -0.85 29.53
CA ILE A 19 12.09 0.52 29.03
C ILE A 19 11.06 0.61 27.91
N SER A 20 9.90 1.22 28.20
CA SER A 20 8.98 1.64 27.16
C SER A 20 9.78 2.52 26.20
N GLN A 21 9.91 2.10 24.94
CA GLN A 21 10.48 2.95 23.91
C GLN A 21 9.69 4.27 23.91
N ALA A 22 10.41 5.40 23.97
CA ALA A 22 9.77 6.71 23.93
C ALA A 22 9.02 6.85 22.59
N GLU A 23 7.81 7.40 22.63
CA GLU A 23 7.04 7.63 21.40
C GLU A 23 7.78 8.66 20.54
N ARG A 24 8.17 8.23 19.33
CA ARG A 24 9.00 9.01 18.40
C ARG A 24 8.20 10.16 17.80
N ASN A 25 6.97 9.87 17.38
CA ASN A 25 6.00 10.83 16.82
C ASN A 25 6.64 11.79 15.79
N TRP A 26 7.44 11.24 14.87
CA TRP A 26 8.25 12.01 13.92
C TRP A 26 7.43 12.74 12.85
N LEU A 27 6.15 12.40 12.70
CA LEU A 27 5.24 13.09 11.78
C LEU A 27 4.41 14.13 12.55
N ALA A 28 3.27 13.74 13.12
CA ALA A 28 2.33 14.66 13.76
C ALA A 28 2.82 15.21 15.12
N GLY A 29 3.88 14.63 15.71
CA GLY A 29 4.56 15.22 16.87
C GLY A 29 5.59 16.29 16.50
N ALA A 30 6.14 16.25 15.27
CA ALA A 30 7.16 17.19 14.79
C ALA A 30 6.61 18.34 13.94
N TYR A 31 5.46 18.12 13.29
CA TYR A 31 4.79 19.09 12.43
C TYR A 31 3.34 19.27 12.89
N ASN A 32 2.88 20.52 13.02
CA ASN A 32 1.49 20.83 13.35
C ASN A 32 0.62 20.98 12.09
N LYS A 33 -0.69 21.17 12.29
CA LYS A 33 -1.67 21.28 11.19
C LYS A 33 -1.43 22.50 10.31
N GLU A 34 -1.04 23.62 10.89
CA GLU A 34 -0.80 24.88 10.19
C GLU A 34 0.44 24.77 9.28
N GLN A 35 1.52 24.17 9.78
CA GLN A 35 2.73 23.88 9.01
C GLN A 35 2.44 22.90 7.87
N LEU A 36 1.68 21.84 8.14
CA LEU A 36 1.24 20.92 7.11
C LEU A 36 0.45 21.67 6.03
N ALA A 37 -0.61 22.39 6.41
CA ALA A 37 -1.48 23.10 5.48
C ALA A 37 -0.70 24.10 4.60
N GLY A 38 0.26 24.84 5.19
CA GLY A 38 1.11 25.77 4.47
C GLY A 38 2.12 25.12 3.51
N SER A 39 2.40 23.82 3.66
CA SER A 39 3.35 23.08 2.82
C SER A 39 2.69 22.27 1.70
N LEU A 40 1.37 22.09 1.72
CA LEU A 40 0.67 21.21 0.78
C LEU A 40 0.78 21.70 -0.66
N THR A 41 1.26 20.84 -1.55
CA THR A 41 1.39 21.08 -2.99
C THR A 41 1.14 19.82 -3.80
N MET A 42 0.74 19.99 -5.06
CA MET A 42 0.60 18.92 -6.05
C MET A 42 1.74 18.91 -7.07
N ASP A 43 2.73 19.78 -6.96
CA ASP A 43 3.72 20.00 -8.02
C ASP A 43 4.59 18.77 -8.28
N LEU A 44 5.19 18.19 -7.24
CA LEU A 44 5.99 16.97 -7.36
C LEU A 44 5.14 15.76 -7.77
N ILE A 45 3.90 15.69 -7.32
CA ILE A 45 2.95 14.64 -7.71
C ILE A 45 2.65 14.73 -9.20
N ARG A 46 2.33 15.92 -9.73
CA ARG A 46 2.08 16.15 -11.17
C ARG A 46 3.32 15.94 -12.03
N GLN A 47 4.51 16.20 -11.47
CA GLN A 47 5.76 15.91 -12.16
C GLN A 47 5.95 14.41 -12.34
N GLN A 48 5.71 13.62 -11.28
CA GLN A 48 5.94 12.17 -11.29
C GLN A 48 4.81 11.39 -11.97
N TYR A 49 3.55 11.81 -11.81
CA TYR A 49 2.37 11.12 -12.29
C TYR A 49 1.67 11.97 -13.35
N PRO A 50 1.88 11.68 -14.65
CA PRO A 50 1.29 12.47 -15.72
C PRO A 50 -0.23 12.50 -15.65
N GLY A 51 -0.80 13.67 -15.90
CA GLY A 51 -2.22 13.82 -16.15
C GLY A 51 -2.65 13.15 -17.46
N TYR A 52 -3.96 12.95 -17.62
CA TYR A 52 -4.50 12.34 -18.83
C TYR A 52 -4.22 13.15 -20.10
N GLN A 53 -4.05 14.47 -20.06
CA GLN A 53 -3.74 15.25 -21.28
C GLN A 53 -2.25 15.26 -21.66
N GLU A 54 -1.35 14.76 -20.81
CA GLU A 54 0.10 14.82 -21.04
C GLU A 54 0.60 13.69 -21.97
N ARG A 55 0.12 13.70 -23.22
CA ARG A 55 0.33 12.61 -24.19
C ARG A 55 1.80 12.27 -24.43
N THR A 56 2.69 13.27 -24.51
CA THR A 56 4.14 13.03 -24.68
C THR A 56 4.74 12.17 -23.56
N LYS A 57 4.27 12.30 -22.32
CA LYS A 57 4.74 11.45 -21.20
C LYS A 57 4.23 10.01 -21.34
N TRP A 58 2.97 9.84 -21.71
CA TRP A 58 2.38 8.51 -21.95
C TRP A 58 3.01 7.81 -23.17
N GLU A 59 3.34 8.58 -24.20
CA GLU A 59 4.04 8.09 -25.38
C GLU A 59 5.50 7.69 -25.08
N ALA A 60 6.13 8.27 -24.05
CA ALA A 60 7.50 7.95 -23.66
C ALA A 60 7.65 6.63 -22.89
N ILE A 61 6.55 6.01 -22.45
CA ILE A 61 6.55 4.67 -21.86
C ILE A 61 7.09 3.66 -22.89
N ASP A 62 7.77 2.62 -22.40
CA ASP A 62 8.31 1.56 -23.24
C ASP A 62 7.25 1.03 -24.24
N PRO A 63 7.58 0.91 -25.55
CA PRO A 63 6.62 0.47 -26.55
C PRO A 63 6.00 -0.90 -26.25
N ASN A 64 6.75 -1.85 -25.69
CA ASN A 64 6.25 -3.17 -25.33
C ASN A 64 5.21 -3.05 -24.20
N TYR A 65 5.49 -2.20 -23.21
CA TYR A 65 4.55 -1.92 -22.13
C TYR A 65 3.27 -1.29 -22.67
N ARG A 66 3.37 -0.24 -23.49
CA ARG A 66 2.17 0.39 -24.08
C ARG A 66 1.35 -0.62 -24.88
N GLN A 67 1.99 -1.46 -25.69
CA GLN A 67 1.30 -2.49 -26.46
C GLN A 67 0.59 -3.50 -25.55
N GLN A 68 1.25 -3.97 -24.48
CA GLN A 68 0.63 -4.86 -23.50
C GLN A 68 -0.57 -4.20 -22.81
N LEU A 69 -0.44 -2.95 -22.35
CA LEU A 69 -1.52 -2.21 -21.71
C LEU A 69 -2.74 -2.06 -22.62
N ILE A 70 -2.52 -1.73 -23.89
CA ILE A 70 -3.58 -1.59 -24.89
C ILE A 70 -4.25 -2.94 -25.15
N SER A 71 -3.47 -4.00 -25.35
CA SER A 71 -3.97 -5.37 -25.55
C SER A 71 -4.77 -5.86 -24.33
N ASP A 72 -4.33 -5.53 -23.12
CA ASP A 72 -5.04 -5.86 -21.89
C ASP A 72 -6.40 -5.14 -21.82
N GLY A 73 -6.47 -3.87 -22.20
CA GLY A 73 -7.74 -3.14 -22.32
C GLY A 73 -8.67 -3.73 -23.38
N GLU A 74 -8.12 -4.11 -24.53
CA GLU A 74 -8.87 -4.76 -25.61
C GLU A 74 -9.54 -6.06 -25.15
N SER A 75 -8.85 -6.84 -24.32
CA SER A 75 -9.38 -8.09 -23.77
C SER A 75 -10.64 -7.92 -22.92
N VAL A 76 -10.96 -6.69 -22.48
CA VAL A 76 -12.11 -6.39 -21.60
C VAL A 76 -13.12 -5.40 -22.20
N LEU A 77 -13.00 -5.06 -23.49
CA LEU A 77 -13.97 -4.17 -24.16
C LEU A 77 -15.40 -4.74 -24.17
N ASN A 78 -15.53 -6.08 -24.23
CA ASN A 78 -16.82 -6.78 -24.18
C ASN A 78 -17.08 -7.42 -22.80
N TYR A 79 -16.38 -6.98 -21.75
CA TYR A 79 -16.55 -7.52 -20.40
C TYR A 79 -17.96 -7.25 -19.86
N THR A 80 -18.61 -8.29 -19.34
CA THR A 80 -19.88 -8.16 -18.62
C THR A 80 -19.59 -7.85 -17.16
N TRP A 81 -20.00 -6.68 -16.69
CA TRP A 81 -19.87 -6.28 -15.28
C TRP A 81 -20.64 -7.23 -14.37
N GLN A 82 -19.96 -7.75 -13.35
CA GLN A 82 -20.52 -8.77 -12.47
C GLN A 82 -21.27 -8.13 -11.30
N THR A 83 -22.48 -8.61 -11.05
CA THR A 83 -23.21 -8.31 -9.81
C THR A 83 -22.73 -9.24 -8.70
N ILE A 84 -22.54 -8.72 -7.49
CA ILE A 84 -22.12 -9.50 -6.33
C ILE A 84 -23.39 -9.95 -5.57
N PRO A 85 -23.76 -11.24 -5.58
CA PRO A 85 -24.96 -11.70 -4.90
C PRO A 85 -24.80 -11.60 -3.37
N ALA A 86 -25.88 -11.30 -2.65
CA ALA A 86 -25.89 -11.28 -1.18
C ALA A 86 -25.37 -12.59 -0.56
N THR A 87 -25.69 -13.73 -1.17
CA THR A 87 -25.23 -15.06 -0.72
C THR A 87 -23.72 -15.24 -0.81
N SER A 88 -23.03 -14.53 -1.71
CA SER A 88 -21.57 -14.60 -1.80
C SER A 88 -20.89 -13.98 -0.56
N TYR A 89 -21.45 -12.91 0.00
CA TYR A 89 -20.98 -12.34 1.27
C TYR A 89 -21.23 -13.30 2.45
N LEU A 90 -22.43 -13.87 2.50
CA LEU A 90 -22.84 -14.82 3.55
C LEU A 90 -22.01 -16.12 3.53
N GLU A 91 -21.39 -16.46 2.40
CA GLU A 91 -20.53 -17.63 2.29
C GLU A 91 -19.37 -17.61 3.28
N PHE A 92 -18.79 -16.43 3.54
CA PHE A 92 -17.72 -16.30 4.54
C PHE A 92 -18.20 -16.68 5.94
N THR A 93 -19.40 -16.27 6.33
CA THR A 93 -19.98 -16.67 7.64
C THR A 93 -20.37 -18.14 7.69
N ARG A 94 -20.66 -18.77 6.55
CA ARG A 94 -21.07 -20.17 6.45
C ARG A 94 -19.90 -21.14 6.51
N SER A 95 -18.81 -20.83 5.80
CA SER A 95 -17.69 -21.77 5.60
C SER A 95 -16.30 -21.17 5.85
N GLY A 96 -16.20 -19.86 6.08
CA GLY A 96 -14.94 -19.13 6.08
C GLY A 96 -14.38 -18.85 4.69
N ASN A 97 -15.06 -19.31 3.62
CA ASN A 97 -14.57 -19.11 2.25
C ASN A 97 -14.86 -17.70 1.75
N ARG A 98 -13.85 -16.84 1.84
CA ARG A 98 -13.89 -15.45 1.35
C ARG A 98 -13.85 -15.31 -0.18
N ARG A 99 -13.32 -16.31 -0.89
CA ARG A 99 -13.06 -16.24 -2.34
C ARG A 99 -14.33 -16.08 -3.16
N VAL A 100 -15.44 -16.66 -2.70
CA VAL A 100 -16.72 -16.64 -3.44
C VAL A 100 -17.22 -15.22 -3.71
N MET A 101 -17.06 -14.29 -2.77
CA MET A 101 -17.35 -12.87 -2.99
C MET A 101 -16.16 -12.14 -3.63
N GLU A 102 -14.95 -12.36 -3.08
CA GLU A 102 -13.79 -11.56 -3.45
C GLU A 102 -13.33 -11.78 -4.89
N ASP A 103 -13.43 -12.99 -5.43
CA ASP A 103 -13.00 -13.26 -6.81
C ASP A 103 -13.91 -12.52 -7.81
N VAL A 104 -15.23 -12.52 -7.59
CA VAL A 104 -16.20 -11.77 -8.41
C VAL A 104 -15.94 -10.27 -8.31
N TYR A 105 -15.71 -9.78 -7.10
CA TYR A 105 -15.34 -8.39 -6.86
C TYR A 105 -14.04 -7.99 -7.60
N ASN A 106 -13.01 -8.81 -7.48
CA ASN A 106 -11.69 -8.57 -8.06
C ASN A 106 -11.71 -8.62 -9.59
N MET A 107 -12.59 -9.42 -10.21
CA MET A 107 -12.78 -9.40 -11.66
C MET A 107 -13.19 -8.01 -12.17
N ASN A 108 -14.15 -7.35 -11.50
CA ASN A 108 -14.58 -6.00 -11.87
C ASN A 108 -13.42 -4.99 -11.70
N ILE A 109 -12.73 -5.01 -10.55
CA ILE A 109 -11.62 -4.08 -10.29
C ILE A 109 -10.46 -4.29 -11.27
N ALA A 110 -10.16 -5.54 -11.63
CA ALA A 110 -9.14 -5.86 -12.63
C ALA A 110 -9.52 -5.34 -14.02
N ALA A 111 -10.79 -5.46 -14.43
CA ALA A 111 -11.27 -4.91 -15.70
C ALA A 111 -11.14 -3.37 -15.74
N ILE A 112 -11.51 -2.66 -14.66
CA ILE A 112 -11.32 -1.21 -14.54
C ILE A 112 -9.85 -0.84 -14.70
N ARG A 113 -8.94 -1.53 -13.98
CA ARG A 113 -7.50 -1.27 -14.07
C ARG A 113 -7.00 -1.40 -15.51
N LYS A 114 -7.39 -2.47 -16.21
CA LYS A 114 -7.01 -2.69 -17.61
C LYS A 114 -7.49 -1.56 -18.51
N LEU A 115 -8.75 -1.15 -18.39
CA LEU A 115 -9.33 -0.06 -19.17
C LEU A 115 -8.64 1.29 -18.88
N VAL A 116 -8.38 1.58 -17.61
CA VAL A 116 -7.66 2.81 -17.19
C VAL A 116 -6.29 2.87 -17.86
N PHE A 117 -5.46 1.84 -17.73
CA PHE A 117 -4.12 1.88 -18.30
C PHE A 117 -4.09 1.82 -19.83
N ALA A 118 -5.01 1.09 -20.44
CA ALA A 118 -5.15 1.06 -21.90
C ALA A 118 -5.49 2.46 -22.44
N GLU A 119 -6.42 3.16 -21.80
CA GLU A 119 -6.77 4.53 -22.19
C GLU A 119 -5.64 5.51 -21.92
N LEU A 120 -4.92 5.38 -20.80
CA LEU A 120 -3.76 6.23 -20.52
C LEU A 120 -2.66 6.04 -21.56
N ALA A 121 -2.39 4.79 -21.96
CA ALA A 121 -1.39 4.46 -22.97
C ALA A 121 -1.80 4.88 -24.40
N GLU A 122 -3.09 4.78 -24.75
CA GLU A 122 -3.57 5.05 -26.12
C GLU A 122 -4.07 6.49 -26.32
N GLY A 123 -4.89 7.01 -25.39
CA GLY A 123 -5.43 8.37 -25.41
C GLY A 123 -6.40 8.67 -26.55
N LYS A 124 -7.11 7.67 -27.07
CA LYS A 124 -8.05 7.80 -28.20
C LYS A 124 -9.52 7.77 -27.80
N GLY A 125 -9.82 7.55 -26.53
CA GLY A 125 -11.17 7.57 -25.98
C GLY A 125 -12.00 6.30 -26.20
N ARG A 126 -11.49 5.29 -26.93
CA ARG A 126 -12.29 4.08 -27.24
C ARG A 126 -12.54 3.17 -26.04
N PHE A 127 -11.74 3.28 -24.97
CA PHE A 127 -11.96 2.51 -23.74
C PHE A 127 -12.90 3.24 -22.77
N ILE A 128 -13.12 4.55 -22.96
CA ILE A 128 -13.92 5.40 -22.08
C ILE A 128 -15.35 4.88 -21.88
N PRO A 129 -16.12 4.48 -22.91
CA PRO A 129 -17.49 3.99 -22.69
C PRO A 129 -17.54 2.80 -21.74
N GLN A 130 -16.62 1.84 -21.89
CA GLN A 130 -16.58 0.66 -21.04
C GLN A 130 -16.02 0.99 -19.64
N LEU A 131 -15.11 1.93 -19.53
CA LEU A 131 -14.63 2.44 -18.24
C LEU A 131 -15.75 3.14 -17.46
N ILE A 132 -16.61 3.92 -18.13
CA ILE A 132 -17.80 4.54 -17.52
C ILE A 132 -18.72 3.46 -16.95
N ASN A 133 -19.01 2.40 -17.71
CA ASN A 133 -19.81 1.27 -17.23
C ASN A 133 -19.21 0.64 -15.98
N GLY A 134 -17.88 0.49 -15.93
CA GLY A 134 -17.17 -0.07 -14.79
C GLY A 134 -17.23 0.79 -13.54
N VAL A 135 -16.97 2.08 -13.69
CA VAL A 135 -17.12 3.06 -12.61
C VAL A 135 -18.53 3.02 -12.06
N TRP A 136 -19.54 3.00 -12.93
CA TRP A 136 -20.94 2.93 -12.53
C TRP A 136 -21.26 1.62 -11.80
N ALA A 137 -20.85 0.48 -12.36
CA ALA A 137 -21.08 -0.83 -11.75
C ALA A 137 -20.45 -0.96 -10.36
N VAL A 138 -19.23 -0.44 -10.15
CA VAL A 138 -18.58 -0.45 -8.83
C VAL A 138 -19.27 0.48 -7.83
N CYS A 139 -19.85 1.59 -8.29
CA CYS A 139 -20.70 2.45 -7.45
C CYS A 139 -21.99 1.76 -6.99
N GLU A 140 -22.50 0.79 -7.77
CA GLU A 140 -23.70 0.00 -7.44
C GLU A 140 -23.43 -1.19 -6.51
N ILE A 141 -22.17 -1.58 -6.28
CA ILE A 141 -21.84 -2.61 -5.29
C ILE A 141 -22.22 -2.10 -3.90
N SER A 142 -22.95 -2.86 -3.08
CA SER A 142 -23.44 -2.40 -1.76
C SER A 142 -22.33 -1.95 -0.80
N SER A 143 -21.17 -2.60 -0.84
CA SER A 143 -19.99 -2.21 -0.07
C SER A 143 -18.69 -2.54 -0.82
N TRP A 144 -17.68 -1.69 -0.66
CA TRP A 144 -16.33 -1.97 -1.16
C TRP A 144 -15.50 -2.81 -0.19
N SER A 145 -16.06 -3.22 0.94
CA SER A 145 -15.40 -4.11 1.88
C SER A 145 -15.45 -5.56 1.42
N ILE A 146 -14.35 -6.29 1.58
CA ILE A 146 -14.30 -7.73 1.34
C ILE A 146 -15.03 -8.50 2.45
N SER A 147 -15.59 -9.67 2.10
CA SER A 147 -16.40 -10.47 3.03
C SER A 147 -15.66 -10.83 4.32
N ALA A 148 -14.34 -11.05 4.24
CA ALA A 148 -13.50 -11.40 5.39
C ALA A 148 -13.37 -10.28 6.45
N SER A 149 -13.68 -9.04 6.09
CA SER A 149 -13.46 -7.87 6.94
C SER A 149 -14.73 -7.08 7.26
N ILE A 150 -15.89 -7.57 6.82
CA ILE A 150 -17.21 -6.97 7.13
C ILE A 150 -17.47 -6.91 8.63
N ALA A 151 -16.93 -7.84 9.42
CA ALA A 151 -17.10 -7.90 10.88
C ALA A 151 -16.61 -6.66 11.64
N LEU A 152 -15.93 -5.71 10.98
CA LEU A 152 -15.58 -4.40 11.55
C LEU A 152 -16.79 -3.48 11.75
N GLN A 153 -17.93 -3.77 11.11
CA GLN A 153 -19.19 -3.08 11.35
C GLN A 153 -19.84 -3.63 12.64
N LYS A 154 -20.67 -2.83 13.30
CA LYS A 154 -21.33 -3.24 14.56
C LYS A 154 -22.31 -4.38 14.38
N ALA A 155 -22.93 -4.49 13.20
CA ALA A 155 -23.81 -5.60 12.85
C ALA A 155 -23.08 -6.95 12.75
N GLY A 156 -21.74 -6.97 12.82
CA GLY A 156 -20.95 -8.18 12.73
C GLY A 156 -20.74 -8.67 11.30
N ALA A 157 -20.22 -9.90 11.15
CA ALA A 157 -19.94 -10.51 9.85
C ALA A 157 -21.22 -10.84 9.06
N GLY A 158 -21.09 -11.02 7.74
CA GLY A 158 -22.19 -11.43 6.85
C GLY A 158 -22.45 -10.38 5.78
N LEU A 159 -23.66 -9.82 5.74
CA LEU A 159 -24.00 -8.77 4.78
C LEU A 159 -23.46 -7.40 5.21
N PRO A 160 -23.05 -6.55 4.26
CA PRO A 160 -22.61 -5.19 4.58
C PRO A 160 -23.79 -4.31 5.02
N ASP A 161 -23.63 -3.60 6.13
CA ASP A 161 -24.53 -2.51 6.51
C ASP A 161 -24.15 -1.23 5.75
N ILE A 162 -24.99 -0.83 4.79
CA ILE A 162 -24.75 0.37 3.96
C ILE A 162 -24.73 1.67 4.76
N LYS A 163 -25.24 1.66 6.01
CA LYS A 163 -25.28 2.82 6.92
C LYS A 163 -24.01 2.93 7.77
N GLU A 164 -23.20 1.87 7.85
CA GLU A 164 -21.94 1.88 8.59
C GLU A 164 -20.78 1.34 7.72
N PRO A 165 -20.35 2.10 6.68
CA PRO A 165 -19.20 1.70 5.88
C PRO A 165 -17.95 1.50 6.74
N VAL A 166 -17.16 0.47 6.42
CA VAL A 166 -15.90 0.16 7.11
C VAL A 166 -14.71 0.34 6.19
N ILE A 167 -13.62 0.84 6.77
CA ILE A 167 -12.36 1.06 6.07
C ILE A 167 -11.43 -0.10 6.42
N GLU A 168 -11.20 -0.95 5.44
CA GLU A 168 -10.38 -2.17 5.53
C GLU A 168 -9.55 -2.34 4.24
N LEU A 169 -8.64 -3.32 4.22
CA LEU A 169 -7.64 -3.51 3.16
C LEU A 169 -8.21 -3.46 1.73
N GLY A 170 -9.31 -4.17 1.47
CA GLY A 170 -10.00 -4.21 0.18
C GLY A 170 -10.64 -2.88 -0.20
N ALA A 171 -11.41 -2.28 0.72
CA ALA A 171 -11.98 -0.96 0.54
C ALA A 171 -10.90 0.11 0.28
N GLY A 172 -9.75 0.00 0.95
CA GLY A 172 -8.58 0.87 0.77
C GLY A 172 -7.99 0.81 -0.63
N ILE A 173 -7.70 -0.40 -1.15
CA ILE A 173 -7.15 -0.52 -2.51
C ILE A 173 -8.16 -0.11 -3.59
N THR A 174 -9.45 -0.38 -3.38
CA THR A 174 -10.51 0.05 -4.30
C THR A 174 -10.66 1.56 -4.33
N VAL A 175 -10.70 2.24 -3.19
CA VAL A 175 -10.83 3.70 -3.20
C VAL A 175 -9.62 4.37 -3.83
N ASN A 176 -8.42 3.81 -3.65
CA ASN A 176 -7.21 4.32 -4.30
C ASN A 176 -7.33 4.22 -5.83
N ALA A 177 -7.75 3.06 -6.34
CA ALA A 177 -8.01 2.84 -7.75
C ALA A 177 -9.04 3.85 -8.32
N LEU A 178 -10.14 4.06 -7.60
CA LEU A 178 -11.21 4.95 -8.01
C LEU A 178 -10.84 6.43 -7.88
N ALA A 179 -10.03 6.81 -6.90
CA ALA A 179 -9.51 8.17 -6.73
C ALA A 179 -8.60 8.58 -7.89
N TRP A 180 -7.70 7.69 -8.31
CA TRP A 180 -6.90 7.89 -9.53
C TRP A 180 -7.77 7.98 -10.78
N THR A 181 -8.77 7.09 -10.90
CA THR A 181 -9.71 7.10 -12.03
C THR A 181 -10.47 8.42 -12.09
N TYR A 182 -10.98 8.90 -10.95
CA TYR A 182 -11.63 10.22 -10.83
C TYR A 182 -10.66 11.33 -11.25
N HIS A 183 -9.48 11.39 -10.64
CA HIS A 183 -8.50 12.45 -10.90
C HIS A 183 -8.10 12.54 -12.38
N LEU A 184 -7.88 11.41 -13.03
CA LEU A 184 -7.39 11.35 -14.41
C LEU A 184 -8.49 11.59 -15.44
N PHE A 185 -9.70 11.07 -15.19
CA PHE A 185 -10.76 11.02 -16.21
C PHE A 185 -11.95 11.94 -15.93
N LYS A 186 -11.98 12.68 -14.81
CA LYS A 186 -13.10 13.59 -14.46
C LYS A 186 -13.57 14.42 -15.65
N GLU A 187 -12.68 15.18 -16.29
CA GLU A 187 -13.04 16.04 -17.43
C GLU A 187 -13.55 15.24 -18.64
N THR A 188 -13.07 14.02 -18.81
CA THR A 188 -13.44 13.14 -19.93
C THR A 188 -14.80 12.51 -19.69
N PHE A 189 -15.10 12.13 -18.45
CA PHE A 189 -16.42 11.70 -18.02
C PHE A 189 -17.43 12.84 -18.09
N ASP A 190 -17.06 14.04 -17.63
CA ASP A 190 -17.96 15.20 -17.60
C ASP A 190 -18.41 15.64 -19.00
N LYS A 191 -17.57 15.43 -20.02
CA LYS A 191 -17.94 15.63 -21.43
C LYS A 191 -19.04 14.68 -21.90
N GLN A 192 -19.13 13.48 -21.34
CA GLN A 192 -20.20 12.52 -21.63
C GLN A 192 -21.42 12.80 -20.76
N SER A 193 -21.21 12.94 -19.45
CA SER A 193 -22.20 13.41 -18.48
C SER A 193 -21.53 13.74 -17.15
N PRO A 194 -21.75 14.93 -16.56
CA PRO A 194 -21.20 15.28 -15.27
C PRO A 194 -21.71 14.37 -14.13
N LEU A 195 -22.83 13.67 -14.33
CA LEU A 195 -23.38 12.73 -13.34
C LEU A 195 -22.43 11.56 -13.05
N ILE A 196 -21.54 11.21 -13.98
CA ILE A 196 -20.60 10.10 -13.83
C ILE A 196 -19.55 10.44 -12.77
N SER A 197 -18.86 11.57 -12.92
CA SER A 197 -17.83 11.98 -11.96
C SER A 197 -18.44 12.38 -10.62
N GLN A 198 -19.63 13.00 -10.63
CA GLN A 198 -20.38 13.33 -9.42
C GLN A 198 -20.75 12.08 -8.62
N ARG A 199 -21.30 11.04 -9.28
CA ARG A 199 -21.63 9.78 -8.59
C ARG A 199 -20.37 9.10 -8.02
N LEU A 200 -19.29 9.05 -8.80
CA LEU A 200 -18.02 8.48 -8.33
C LEU A 200 -17.51 9.21 -7.08
N LYS A 201 -17.45 10.55 -7.12
CA LYS A 201 -17.02 11.37 -5.98
C LYS A 201 -17.94 11.15 -4.77
N GLN A 202 -19.25 11.11 -4.98
CA GLN A 202 -20.23 10.90 -3.92
C GLN A 202 -20.05 9.54 -3.22
N GLU A 203 -19.81 8.45 -3.96
CA GLU A 203 -19.57 7.14 -3.33
C GLU A 203 -18.21 7.08 -2.62
N ILE A 204 -17.16 7.72 -3.17
CA ILE A 204 -15.86 7.85 -2.48
C ILE A 204 -16.05 8.61 -1.15
N ASP A 205 -16.76 9.73 -1.18
CA ASP A 205 -17.01 10.56 -0.01
C ASP A 205 -17.82 9.79 1.05
N ARG A 206 -18.97 9.24 0.66
CA ARG A 206 -19.89 8.53 1.55
C ARG A 206 -19.27 7.31 2.20
N ARG A 207 -18.50 6.51 1.46
CA ARG A 207 -18.02 5.21 1.93
C ARG A 207 -16.66 5.29 2.62
N LEU A 208 -15.81 6.26 2.26
CA LEU A 208 -14.42 6.31 2.73
C LEU A 208 -14.07 7.64 3.38
N LEU A 209 -14.23 8.80 2.70
CA LEU A 209 -13.77 10.07 3.26
C LEU A 209 -14.56 10.46 4.52
N GLN A 210 -15.90 10.46 4.47
CA GLN A 210 -16.72 10.81 5.63
C GLN A 210 -16.47 9.87 6.83
N PRO A 211 -16.48 8.53 6.67
CA PRO A 211 -16.09 7.64 7.77
C PRO A 211 -14.67 7.90 8.25
N TYR A 212 -13.70 8.10 7.36
CA TYR A 212 -12.31 8.34 7.76
C TYR A 212 -12.16 9.63 8.58
N TYR A 213 -12.86 10.71 8.21
CA TYR A 213 -12.77 11.98 8.93
C TYR A 213 -13.43 11.90 10.32
N THR A 214 -14.60 11.27 10.38
CA THR A 214 -15.46 11.31 11.59
C THR A 214 -15.19 10.20 12.60
N ARG A 215 -14.56 9.10 12.19
CA ARG A 215 -14.34 7.91 13.03
C ARG A 215 -12.89 7.75 13.46
N ASN A 216 -12.68 7.36 14.72
CA ASN A 216 -11.37 6.97 15.26
C ASN A 216 -11.37 5.53 15.80
N ASP A 217 -12.49 4.83 15.69
CA ASP A 217 -12.74 3.52 16.31
C ASP A 217 -12.17 2.34 15.50
N PHE A 218 -11.68 2.59 14.30
CA PHE A 218 -10.96 1.58 13.54
C PHE A 218 -9.65 1.23 14.26
N TRP A 219 -9.53 0.00 14.73
CA TRP A 219 -8.40 -0.44 15.57
C TRP A 219 -7.03 -0.16 14.93
N TRP A 220 -6.92 -0.31 13.61
CA TRP A 220 -5.67 -0.11 12.87
C TRP A 220 -5.21 1.34 12.87
N MET A 221 -6.09 2.29 13.18
CA MET A 221 -5.72 3.70 13.30
C MET A 221 -4.90 3.97 14.56
N ALA A 222 -5.20 3.23 15.64
CA ALA A 222 -4.73 3.51 17.00
C ALA A 222 -4.99 4.97 17.47
N LEU A 223 -6.16 5.51 17.10
CA LEU A 223 -6.60 6.87 17.46
C LEU A 223 -7.77 6.90 18.47
N ASP A 224 -8.21 5.73 18.99
CA ASP A 224 -9.30 5.63 19.97
C ASP A 224 -8.84 5.75 21.43
N GLY A 225 -7.59 6.20 21.65
CA GLY A 225 -7.00 6.39 22.98
C GLY A 225 -6.50 5.10 23.66
N LYS A 226 -6.63 3.93 23.02
CA LYS A 226 -6.12 2.67 23.58
C LYS A 226 -4.76 2.32 22.99
N LYS A 227 -3.76 2.12 23.85
CA LYS A 227 -2.45 1.61 23.45
C LYS A 227 -2.58 0.19 22.90
N ARG A 228 -2.15 -0.03 21.65
CA ARG A 228 -2.14 -1.34 20.99
C ARG A 228 -1.13 -1.36 19.86
N MET A 229 -0.50 -2.49 19.64
CA MET A 229 0.27 -2.70 18.41
C MET A 229 -0.65 -2.60 17.20
N VAL A 230 -0.19 -1.89 16.16
CA VAL A 230 -0.83 -1.87 14.84
C VAL A 230 0.09 -2.55 13.84
N ASN A 231 -0.50 -3.38 12.97
CA ASN A 231 0.22 -4.15 11.97
C ASN A 231 0.21 -3.41 10.61
N ASN A 232 0.52 -4.14 9.54
CA ASN A 232 0.50 -3.63 8.17
C ASN A 232 -0.79 -2.87 7.74
N TRP A 233 -1.94 -3.12 8.37
CA TRP A 233 -3.20 -2.45 8.04
C TRP A 233 -3.09 -0.93 8.21
N ASN A 234 -2.32 -0.47 9.19
CA ASN A 234 -2.15 0.94 9.48
C ASN A 234 -1.56 1.69 8.28
N VAL A 235 -0.35 1.33 7.88
CA VAL A 235 0.35 2.01 6.77
C VAL A 235 -0.32 1.73 5.43
N TRP A 236 -0.89 0.54 5.24
CA TRP A 236 -1.67 0.23 4.04
C TRP A 236 -2.87 1.16 3.88
N LEU A 237 -3.69 1.30 4.92
CA LEU A 237 -4.92 2.09 4.84
C LEU A 237 -4.64 3.59 4.87
N ASN A 238 -3.70 4.05 5.69
CA ASN A 238 -3.31 5.46 5.70
C ASN A 238 -2.68 5.90 4.37
N TYR A 239 -1.92 5.04 3.67
CA TYR A 239 -1.45 5.34 2.33
C TYR A 239 -2.60 5.50 1.32
N ASN A 240 -3.57 4.59 1.33
CA ASN A 240 -4.73 4.67 0.43
C ASN A 240 -5.61 5.89 0.73
N MET A 241 -5.79 6.23 2.01
CA MET A 241 -6.53 7.41 2.43
C MET A 241 -5.79 8.70 2.10
N LEU A 242 -4.47 8.78 2.35
CA LEU A 242 -3.63 9.92 1.93
C LEU A 242 -3.78 10.19 0.43
N THR A 243 -3.66 9.14 -0.39
CA THR A 243 -3.84 9.23 -1.86
C THR A 243 -5.24 9.75 -2.20
N THR A 244 -6.29 9.18 -1.61
CA THR A 244 -7.67 9.57 -1.87
C THR A 244 -7.95 11.03 -1.49
N ILE A 245 -7.50 11.45 -0.30
CA ILE A 245 -7.66 12.82 0.20
C ILE A 245 -6.96 13.81 -0.74
N LEU A 246 -5.73 13.53 -1.17
CA LEU A 246 -5.00 14.40 -2.08
C LEU A 246 -5.69 14.57 -3.44
N LEU A 247 -6.29 13.51 -3.96
CA LEU A 247 -6.86 13.48 -5.32
C LEU A 247 -8.32 13.93 -5.40
N VAL A 248 -9.10 13.79 -4.32
CA VAL A 248 -10.56 13.94 -4.35
C VAL A 248 -11.09 15.04 -3.42
N GLU A 249 -10.45 15.30 -2.27
CA GLU A 249 -10.91 16.34 -1.34
C GLU A 249 -10.61 17.72 -1.90
N GLU A 250 -11.64 18.56 -2.05
CA GLU A 250 -11.54 19.90 -2.65
C GLU A 250 -11.43 20.98 -1.59
N ASP A 251 -11.93 20.74 -0.37
CA ASP A 251 -11.84 21.66 0.76
C ASP A 251 -10.42 21.61 1.37
N PRO A 252 -9.64 22.72 1.31
CA PRO A 252 -8.26 22.73 1.79
C PRO A 252 -8.13 22.43 3.29
N GLU A 253 -9.10 22.85 4.11
CA GLU A 253 -9.06 22.64 5.55
C GLU A 253 -9.33 21.18 5.88
N LYS A 254 -10.34 20.57 5.25
CA LYS A 254 -10.61 19.13 5.39
C LYS A 254 -9.45 18.30 4.86
N ARG A 255 -8.85 18.71 3.75
CA ARG A 255 -7.67 18.04 3.17
C ARG A 255 -6.52 18.03 4.17
N ALA A 256 -6.16 19.19 4.73
CA ALA A 256 -5.09 19.30 5.71
C ALA A 256 -5.41 18.50 6.98
N ALA A 257 -6.62 18.59 7.52
CA ALA A 257 -7.04 17.84 8.70
C ALA A 257 -7.02 16.32 8.48
N GLY A 258 -7.48 15.85 7.31
CA GLY A 258 -7.46 14.45 6.92
C GLY A 258 -6.04 13.90 6.76
N ILE A 259 -5.16 14.64 6.07
CA ILE A 259 -3.75 14.25 5.92
C ILE A 259 -3.06 14.23 7.29
N TYR A 260 -3.30 15.23 8.14
CA TYR A 260 -2.77 15.24 9.50
C TYR A 260 -3.21 14.01 10.31
N LYS A 261 -4.47 13.60 10.17
CA LYS A 261 -4.97 12.37 10.81
C LYS A 261 -4.23 11.12 10.34
N THR A 262 -3.89 11.04 9.05
CA THR A 262 -3.04 9.94 8.55
C THR A 262 -1.67 9.93 9.21
N MET A 263 -1.07 11.12 9.42
CA MET A 263 0.25 11.26 10.07
C MET A 263 0.21 10.78 11.52
N GLN A 264 -0.82 11.18 12.27
CA GLN A 264 -1.02 10.74 13.66
C GLN A 264 -1.14 9.21 13.76
N SER A 265 -1.84 8.60 12.79
CA SER A 265 -2.02 7.16 12.77
C SER A 265 -0.74 6.43 12.36
N VAL A 266 0.01 6.93 11.37
CA VAL A 266 1.28 6.31 10.93
C VAL A 266 2.39 6.45 11.97
N ASP A 267 2.39 7.53 12.77
CA ASP A 267 3.26 7.63 13.95
C ASP A 267 3.08 6.45 14.89
N GLN A 268 1.85 5.94 15.07
CA GLN A 268 1.60 4.75 15.90
C GLN A 268 2.33 3.53 15.34
N PHE A 269 2.27 3.30 14.02
CA PHE A 269 3.01 2.20 13.38
C PHE A 269 4.54 2.35 13.57
N ILE A 270 5.08 3.55 13.35
CA ILE A 270 6.51 3.83 13.52
C ILE A 270 6.94 3.62 14.98
N ASN A 271 6.11 3.99 15.95
CA ASN A 271 6.39 3.83 17.38
C ASN A 271 6.49 2.37 17.82
N TYR A 272 5.80 1.45 17.16
CA TYR A 272 5.86 0.01 17.50
C TYR A 272 7.08 -0.71 16.91
N TYR A 273 7.69 -0.18 15.85
CA TYR A 273 8.87 -0.80 15.28
C TYR A 273 10.08 -0.69 16.21
N LYS A 274 10.77 -1.82 16.39
CA LYS A 274 12.07 -1.94 17.05
C LYS A 274 13.17 -1.29 16.22
N GLU A 275 14.26 -0.87 16.86
CA GLU A 275 15.33 -0.13 16.16
C GLU A 275 16.02 -0.95 15.06
N ASP A 276 16.00 -2.29 15.14
CA ASP A 276 16.57 -3.16 14.12
C ASP A 276 15.76 -3.23 12.81
N GLY A 277 14.54 -2.67 12.82
CA GLY A 277 13.67 -2.53 11.65
C GLY A 277 13.09 -3.84 11.12
N ALA A 278 13.25 -4.95 11.83
CA ALA A 278 12.78 -6.24 11.33
C ALA A 278 11.25 -6.30 11.25
N CYS A 279 10.73 -6.92 10.18
CA CYS A 279 9.29 -7.12 10.04
C CYS A 279 8.84 -8.28 10.93
N GLU A 280 8.10 -8.02 12.01
CA GLU A 280 7.67 -9.07 12.94
C GLU A 280 6.73 -10.10 12.29
N GLU A 281 5.98 -9.71 11.27
CA GLU A 281 5.10 -10.60 10.46
C GLU A 281 5.89 -11.49 9.48
N GLY A 282 7.22 -11.32 9.39
CA GLY A 282 8.10 -12.04 8.47
C GLY A 282 8.27 -11.35 7.12
N PRO A 283 9.26 -11.79 6.31
CA PRO A 283 9.61 -11.11 5.06
C PRO A 283 8.52 -11.14 3.99
N ALA A 284 7.59 -12.10 4.01
CA ALA A 284 6.44 -12.12 3.10
C ALA A 284 5.52 -10.89 3.26
N TYR A 285 5.47 -10.31 4.47
CA TYR A 285 4.64 -9.16 4.78
C TYR A 285 5.39 -7.83 4.68
N TRP A 286 6.70 -7.85 4.42
CA TRP A 286 7.50 -6.62 4.36
C TRP A 286 6.96 -5.62 3.34
N SER A 287 6.60 -6.08 2.14
CA SER A 287 6.02 -5.21 1.09
C SER A 287 4.69 -4.56 1.53
N HIS A 288 3.92 -5.26 2.36
CA HIS A 288 2.64 -4.76 2.91
C HIS A 288 2.82 -3.87 4.14
N ALA A 289 3.95 -4.01 4.86
CA ALA A 289 4.31 -3.25 6.04
C ALA A 289 5.34 -2.16 5.70
N GLY A 290 6.64 -2.43 5.84
CA GLY A 290 7.72 -1.49 5.54
C GLY A 290 7.66 -0.90 4.13
N GLY A 291 7.27 -1.71 3.13
CA GLY A 291 7.04 -1.25 1.76
C GLY A 291 5.86 -0.29 1.61
N MET A 292 4.81 -0.41 2.42
CA MET A 292 3.71 0.57 2.44
C MET A 292 4.05 1.81 3.24
N LEU A 293 4.88 1.69 4.28
CA LEU A 293 5.44 2.85 4.98
C LEU A 293 6.24 3.72 4.00
N TYR A 294 7.02 3.12 3.09
CA TYR A 294 7.66 3.83 1.99
C TYR A 294 6.68 4.62 1.15
N ASN A 295 5.62 3.95 0.67
CA ASN A 295 4.64 4.54 -0.24
C ASN A 295 3.98 5.74 0.42
N TYR A 296 3.63 5.60 1.70
CA TYR A 296 3.10 6.67 2.52
C TYR A 296 4.07 7.85 2.65
N LEU A 297 5.30 7.61 3.14
CA LEU A 297 6.28 8.67 3.38
C LEU A 297 6.72 9.36 2.09
N SER A 298 6.88 8.59 1.00
CA SER A 298 7.22 9.12 -0.33
C SER A 298 6.11 10.04 -0.85
N LEU A 299 4.84 9.63 -0.73
CA LEU A 299 3.72 10.46 -1.15
C LEU A 299 3.57 11.70 -0.26
N LEU A 300 3.73 11.57 1.05
CA LEU A 300 3.67 12.70 1.98
C LEU A 300 4.79 13.71 1.72
N GLN A 301 6.02 13.23 1.47
CA GLN A 301 7.14 14.07 1.07
C GLN A 301 6.83 14.86 -0.20
N GLN A 302 6.27 14.21 -1.23
CA GLN A 302 5.88 14.89 -2.47
C GLN A 302 4.77 15.90 -2.24
N ALA A 303 3.74 15.51 -1.47
CA ALA A 303 2.59 16.34 -1.15
C ALA A 303 2.94 17.57 -0.30
N THR A 304 4.11 17.60 0.34
CA THR A 304 4.57 18.70 1.19
C THR A 304 5.77 19.45 0.60
N GLY A 305 6.08 19.23 -0.67
CA GLY A 305 7.23 19.86 -1.32
C GLY A 305 8.56 19.55 -0.62
N ASN A 306 8.70 18.34 -0.09
CA ASN A 306 9.82 17.85 0.74
C ASN A 306 9.94 18.48 2.15
N THR A 307 8.92 19.22 2.63
CA THR A 307 8.91 19.79 3.99
C THR A 307 8.86 18.71 5.06
N ILE A 308 8.03 17.68 4.86
CA ILE A 308 7.94 16.52 5.76
C ILE A 308 8.72 15.38 5.12
N ASN A 309 9.91 15.12 5.65
CA ASN A 309 10.80 14.07 5.16
C ASN A 309 11.59 13.47 6.34
N ILE A 310 11.41 12.16 6.55
CA ILE A 310 12.04 11.42 7.65
C ILE A 310 12.85 10.20 7.15
N PHE A 311 13.20 10.15 5.86
CA PHE A 311 14.01 9.06 5.32
C PHE A 311 15.46 9.05 5.84
N ASP A 312 15.90 10.14 6.49
CA ASP A 312 17.18 10.24 7.19
C ASP A 312 17.23 9.46 8.51
N LYS A 313 16.06 9.08 9.05
CA LYS A 313 15.97 8.41 10.35
C LYS A 313 16.52 6.97 10.27
N PRO A 314 17.42 6.55 11.20
CA PRO A 314 18.01 5.22 11.17
C PRO A 314 16.99 4.08 11.15
N LEU A 315 15.91 4.20 11.91
CA LEU A 315 14.84 3.21 11.91
C LEU A 315 14.20 3.04 10.52
N ILE A 316 13.89 4.14 9.83
CA ILE A 316 13.28 4.09 8.50
C ILE A 316 14.22 3.38 7.53
N ARG A 317 15.52 3.69 7.56
CA ARG A 317 16.53 2.92 6.81
C ARG A 317 16.50 1.43 7.17
N ASN A 318 16.52 1.10 8.46
CA ASN A 318 16.56 -0.29 8.91
C ASN A 318 15.32 -1.09 8.49
N ILE A 319 14.13 -0.48 8.52
CA ILE A 319 12.88 -1.06 8.01
C ILE A 319 13.03 -1.40 6.53
N GLY A 320 13.60 -0.48 5.74
CA GLY A 320 13.93 -0.74 4.34
C GLY A 320 14.88 -1.92 4.15
N SER A 321 16.05 -1.85 4.79
CA SER A 321 17.15 -2.79 4.55
C SER A 321 16.87 -4.19 5.12
N TYR A 322 15.86 -4.37 5.96
CA TYR A 322 15.45 -5.67 6.49
C TYR A 322 15.24 -6.72 5.39
N ILE A 323 14.66 -6.36 4.25
CA ILE A 323 14.38 -7.31 3.17
C ILE A 323 15.67 -7.91 2.56
N CYS A 324 16.77 -7.15 2.54
CA CYS A 324 18.10 -7.63 2.16
C CYS A 324 18.65 -8.60 3.20
N LYS A 325 18.47 -8.31 4.50
CA LYS A 325 18.92 -9.18 5.59
C LYS A 325 18.19 -10.52 5.62
N ALA A 326 16.89 -10.51 5.30
CA ALA A 326 16.05 -11.70 5.28
C ALA A 326 16.17 -12.52 3.98
N TYR A 327 16.86 -12.00 2.97
CA TYR A 327 17.12 -12.69 1.71
C TYR A 327 18.04 -13.88 1.90
N ILE A 328 17.77 -15.00 1.22
CA ILE A 328 18.66 -16.17 1.17
C ILE A 328 19.30 -16.27 -0.21
N ASP A 329 18.54 -16.65 -1.23
CA ASP A 329 18.95 -16.76 -2.64
C ASP A 329 17.71 -16.85 -3.56
N SER A 330 17.80 -16.34 -4.78
CA SER A 330 16.71 -16.37 -5.77
C SER A 330 15.37 -15.84 -5.19
N SER A 331 14.37 -16.72 -5.00
CA SER A 331 13.09 -16.39 -4.36
C SER A 331 13.00 -16.81 -2.89
N TRP A 332 14.08 -17.34 -2.32
CA TRP A 332 14.14 -17.85 -0.95
C TRP A 332 14.50 -16.77 0.06
N TYR A 333 13.75 -16.77 1.16
CA TYR A 333 13.91 -15.85 2.29
C TYR A 333 13.74 -16.63 3.59
N LEU A 334 14.08 -16.00 4.71
CA LEU A 334 13.75 -16.51 6.03
C LEU A 334 12.24 -16.79 6.14
N ASN A 335 11.87 -17.95 6.68
CA ASN A 335 10.48 -18.43 6.72
C ASN A 335 9.93 -18.48 8.15
N TYR A 336 9.93 -17.34 8.83
CA TYR A 336 9.35 -17.21 10.17
C TYR A 336 8.04 -16.42 10.13
N ALA A 337 7.26 -16.52 11.22
CA ALA A 337 5.90 -15.98 11.31
C ALA A 337 5.05 -16.48 10.14
N ASP A 338 4.36 -15.58 9.44
CA ASP A 338 3.44 -15.94 8.34
C ASP A 338 4.14 -16.01 6.97
N ALA A 339 5.47 -15.96 6.95
CA ALA A 339 6.24 -16.00 5.72
C ALA A 339 6.50 -17.43 5.22
N GLY A 340 6.02 -17.72 4.00
CA GLY A 340 6.46 -18.90 3.25
C GLY A 340 7.94 -18.82 2.87
N ALA A 341 8.55 -19.97 2.57
CA ALA A 341 9.97 -20.03 2.25
C ALA A 341 10.33 -19.39 0.90
N ARG A 342 9.35 -19.21 0.02
CA ARG A 342 9.51 -18.48 -1.25
C ARG A 342 8.54 -17.31 -1.30
N ILE A 343 9.05 -16.13 -1.60
CA ILE A 343 8.26 -14.91 -1.71
C ILE A 343 8.59 -14.17 -3.01
N LYS A 344 7.62 -13.38 -3.47
CA LYS A 344 7.81 -12.44 -4.56
C LYS A 344 7.90 -11.03 -3.97
N THR A 345 9.08 -10.43 -4.04
CA THR A 345 9.33 -9.08 -3.51
C THR A 345 9.12 -8.04 -4.61
N ASP A 346 8.49 -6.91 -4.27
CA ASP A 346 8.26 -5.83 -5.22
C ASP A 346 9.58 -5.10 -5.54
N ALA A 347 10.08 -5.26 -6.76
CA ALA A 347 11.36 -4.71 -7.20
C ALA A 347 11.40 -3.18 -7.11
N ALA A 348 10.30 -2.49 -7.42
CA ALA A 348 10.27 -1.03 -7.43
C ALA A 348 10.16 -0.45 -6.03
N ILE A 349 9.39 -1.07 -5.14
CA ILE A 349 9.39 -0.67 -3.73
C ILE A 349 10.81 -0.79 -3.18
N VAL A 350 11.49 -1.92 -3.38
CA VAL A 350 12.88 -2.12 -2.91
C VAL A 350 13.82 -1.05 -3.49
N TYR A 351 13.80 -0.86 -4.81
CA TYR A 351 14.68 0.09 -5.48
C TYR A 351 14.48 1.53 -5.00
N HIS A 352 13.22 1.98 -4.96
CA HIS A 352 12.90 3.36 -4.61
C HIS A 352 13.02 3.63 -3.11
N TYR A 353 12.81 2.62 -2.27
CA TYR A 353 13.17 2.70 -0.84
C TYR A 353 14.67 2.96 -0.70
N GLY A 354 15.49 2.17 -1.38
CA GLY A 354 16.94 2.32 -1.39
C GLY A 354 17.38 3.73 -1.83
N LYS A 355 16.76 4.29 -2.87
CA LYS A 355 16.99 5.68 -3.28
C LYS A 355 16.64 6.68 -2.17
N ALA A 356 15.49 6.51 -1.52
CA ALA A 356 15.01 7.46 -0.51
C ALA A 356 15.89 7.46 0.75
N VAL A 357 16.39 6.30 1.18
CA VAL A 357 17.24 6.18 2.39
C VAL A 357 18.75 6.18 2.10
N ASN A 358 19.12 6.39 0.83
CA ASN A 358 20.48 6.34 0.31
C ASN A 358 21.23 5.03 0.64
N ASP A 359 20.58 3.90 0.37
CA ASP A 359 21.11 2.55 0.55
C ASP A 359 21.37 1.90 -0.82
N GLU A 360 22.64 1.76 -1.18
CA GLU A 360 23.06 1.21 -2.47
C GLU A 360 22.75 -0.27 -2.59
N GLN A 361 22.85 -1.05 -1.51
CA GLN A 361 22.54 -2.48 -1.56
C GLN A 361 21.07 -2.70 -1.88
N LEU A 362 20.16 -1.92 -1.28
CA LEU A 362 18.73 -1.94 -1.63
C LEU A 362 18.48 -1.56 -3.09
N ARG A 363 19.14 -0.51 -3.59
CA ARG A 363 19.01 -0.11 -5.00
C ARG A 363 19.49 -1.19 -5.96
N GLN A 364 20.64 -1.80 -5.68
CA GLN A 364 21.18 -2.88 -6.49
C GLN A 364 20.28 -4.12 -6.44
N PHE A 365 19.71 -4.41 -5.27
CA PHE A 365 18.77 -5.52 -5.11
C PHE A 365 17.47 -5.30 -5.86
N GLY A 366 16.88 -4.10 -5.79
CA GLY A 366 15.70 -3.75 -6.57
C GLY A 366 15.94 -3.86 -8.08
N SER A 367 17.14 -3.47 -8.55
CA SER A 367 17.53 -3.62 -9.96
C SER A 367 17.71 -5.09 -10.36
N TRP A 368 18.24 -5.93 -9.46
CA TRP A 368 18.30 -7.37 -9.66
C TRP A 368 16.92 -8.01 -9.72
N LEU A 369 16.03 -7.69 -8.77
CA LEU A 369 14.65 -8.17 -8.74
C LEU A 369 13.89 -7.81 -10.03
N ALA A 370 14.08 -6.61 -10.57
CA ALA A 370 13.44 -6.21 -11.82
C ALA A 370 13.89 -7.05 -13.03
N LYS A 371 15.18 -7.42 -13.08
CA LYS A 371 15.73 -8.30 -14.13
C LYS A 371 15.25 -9.74 -13.95
N ASP A 372 15.28 -10.25 -12.72
CA ASP A 372 14.80 -11.59 -12.37
C ASP A 372 13.30 -11.76 -12.68
N GLN A 373 12.50 -10.73 -12.45
CA GLN A 373 11.07 -10.69 -12.74
C GLN A 373 10.75 -10.34 -14.21
N HIS A 374 11.75 -10.27 -15.08
CA HIS A 374 11.62 -10.00 -16.52
C HIS A 374 10.85 -8.72 -16.85
N TRP A 375 11.13 -7.63 -16.13
CA TRP A 375 10.53 -6.33 -16.40
C TRP A 375 10.90 -5.79 -17.79
N ASP A 376 11.95 -6.30 -18.44
CA ASP A 376 12.26 -5.99 -19.84
C ASP A 376 11.21 -6.51 -20.84
N LYS A 377 10.38 -7.49 -20.42
CA LYS A 377 9.41 -8.18 -21.28
C LYS A 377 7.97 -7.96 -20.86
N MET A 378 7.70 -7.81 -19.57
CA MET A 378 6.34 -7.73 -19.04
C MET A 378 6.18 -6.52 -18.13
N VAL A 379 5.01 -5.87 -18.22
CA VAL A 379 4.63 -4.82 -17.28
C VAL A 379 4.36 -5.47 -15.91
N PRO A 380 5.07 -5.08 -14.84
CA PRO A 380 4.95 -5.68 -13.51
C PRO A 380 3.75 -5.12 -12.73
N MET A 381 2.54 -5.19 -13.29
CA MET A 381 1.41 -4.40 -12.78
C MET A 381 0.37 -5.19 -11.99
N GLU A 382 0.51 -5.19 -10.66
CA GLU A 382 -0.44 -5.85 -9.75
C GLU A 382 -1.50 -4.89 -9.17
N THR A 383 -1.22 -3.59 -9.10
CA THR A 383 -2.13 -2.55 -8.57
C THR A 383 -2.11 -1.30 -9.46
N LEU A 384 -3.13 -0.43 -9.35
CA LEU A 384 -3.16 0.85 -10.07
C LEU A 384 -1.99 1.74 -9.66
N TYR A 385 -1.78 1.93 -8.36
CA TYR A 385 -0.65 2.72 -7.88
C TYR A 385 0.72 2.16 -8.27
N GLY A 386 0.92 0.84 -8.07
CA GLY A 386 2.15 0.18 -8.50
C GLY A 386 2.41 0.44 -9.97
N GLY A 387 1.39 0.22 -10.82
CA GLY A 387 1.46 0.50 -12.25
C GLY A 387 1.94 1.92 -12.58
N PHE A 388 1.35 2.95 -11.95
CA PHE A 388 1.79 4.33 -12.19
C PHE A 388 3.26 4.57 -11.87
N ARG A 389 3.79 3.98 -10.80
CA ARG A 389 5.20 4.11 -10.47
C ARG A 389 6.09 3.31 -11.42
N TYR A 390 5.74 2.06 -11.72
CA TYR A 390 6.61 1.15 -12.46
C TYR A 390 6.81 1.58 -13.91
N LEU A 391 5.76 2.09 -14.57
CA LEU A 391 5.78 2.45 -15.99
C LEU A 391 6.86 3.49 -16.33
N PHE A 392 7.15 4.41 -15.41
CA PHE A 392 8.12 5.49 -15.64
C PHE A 392 9.52 5.19 -15.07
N THR A 393 9.66 4.18 -14.21
CA THR A 393 10.93 3.91 -13.52
C THR A 393 11.57 2.58 -13.93
N ALA A 394 10.86 1.69 -14.61
CA ALA A 394 11.39 0.39 -15.01
C ALA A 394 12.70 0.49 -15.81
N LYS A 395 12.79 1.43 -16.75
CA LYS A 395 14.00 1.65 -17.57
C LYS A 395 15.20 2.10 -16.73
N GLU A 396 14.99 2.91 -15.71
CA GLU A 396 16.03 3.32 -14.77
C GLU A 396 16.54 2.10 -14.00
N MET A 397 15.63 1.30 -13.46
CA MET A 397 15.94 0.11 -12.65
C MET A 397 16.66 -0.97 -13.46
N LEU A 398 16.20 -1.26 -14.68
CA LEU A 398 16.82 -2.26 -15.56
C LEU A 398 18.25 -1.87 -15.98
N ARG A 399 18.55 -0.57 -16.03
CA ARG A 399 19.91 -0.05 -16.30
C ARG A 399 20.79 0.01 -15.06
N GLY A 400 20.19 -0.05 -13.87
CA GLY A 400 20.92 -0.07 -12.61
C GLY A 400 21.86 -1.28 -12.51
N GLU A 401 22.93 -1.10 -11.73
CA GLU A 401 23.75 -2.21 -11.27
C GLU A 401 22.84 -3.19 -10.51
N ALA A 402 22.86 -4.45 -10.90
CA ALA A 402 21.99 -5.48 -10.34
C ALA A 402 22.81 -6.46 -9.53
N ARG A 403 22.54 -6.54 -8.24
CA ARG A 403 23.26 -7.43 -7.33
C ARG A 403 22.31 -8.03 -6.29
N GLN A 404 22.44 -9.32 -6.03
CA GLN A 404 21.80 -9.97 -4.90
C GLN A 404 22.45 -9.50 -3.59
N PRO A 405 21.69 -9.27 -2.51
CA PRO A 405 22.20 -8.74 -1.26
C PRO A 405 22.76 -9.88 -0.39
N PHE A 406 23.75 -10.61 -0.90
CA PHE A 406 24.44 -11.61 -0.10
C PHE A 406 25.28 -10.93 0.97
N MET A 407 24.84 -11.12 2.21
CA MET A 407 25.50 -10.65 3.43
C MET A 407 26.12 -11.86 4.13
N ALA A 408 27.40 -11.79 4.52
CA ALA A 408 28.03 -12.84 5.33
C ALA A 408 27.29 -13.11 6.64
N SER A 409 26.84 -12.06 7.33
CA SER A 409 25.96 -12.20 8.50
C SER A 409 25.11 -10.95 8.76
N ALA A 410 24.01 -11.13 9.49
CA ALA A 410 23.17 -10.07 10.00
C ALA A 410 22.60 -10.44 11.37
N TRP A 411 22.54 -9.47 12.29
CA TRP A 411 21.94 -9.65 13.62
C TRP A 411 20.91 -8.55 13.89
N MET A 412 19.65 -8.94 14.01
CA MET A 412 18.51 -8.09 14.38
C MET A 412 18.19 -8.38 15.85
N LYS A 413 18.88 -7.65 16.74
CA LYS A 413 18.98 -7.95 18.17
C LYS A 413 17.64 -7.90 18.92
N GLU A 414 16.80 -6.93 18.63
CA GLU A 414 15.55 -6.71 19.36
C GLU A 414 14.46 -7.69 18.91
N THR A 415 14.56 -8.15 17.66
CA THR A 415 13.66 -9.16 17.10
C THR A 415 14.20 -10.59 17.28
N GLY A 416 15.50 -10.73 17.61
CA GLY A 416 16.13 -12.01 17.89
C GLY A 416 16.45 -12.84 16.66
N ILE A 417 16.68 -12.21 15.50
CA ILE A 417 16.91 -12.89 14.23
C ILE A 417 18.38 -12.79 13.84
N ALA A 418 19.02 -13.94 13.63
CA ALA A 418 20.38 -14.04 13.11
C ALA A 418 20.38 -14.69 11.72
N VAL A 419 21.22 -14.18 10.83
CA VAL A 419 21.54 -14.78 9.53
C VAL A 419 23.05 -14.90 9.43
N ALA A 420 23.54 -16.04 8.95
CA ALA A 420 24.94 -16.27 8.65
C ALA A 420 25.05 -17.14 7.40
N ARG A 421 26.07 -16.89 6.58
CA ARG A 421 26.39 -17.64 5.37
C ARG A 421 27.85 -18.09 5.42
N ASP A 422 28.12 -19.29 4.90
CA ASP A 422 29.48 -19.80 4.78
C ASP A 422 30.29 -19.04 3.69
N GLN A 423 29.62 -18.54 2.64
CA GLN A 423 30.20 -17.79 1.53
C GLN A 423 29.23 -16.69 1.03
N GLU A 424 29.80 -15.58 0.53
CA GLU A 424 29.07 -14.43 -0.06
C GLU A 424 28.82 -14.59 -1.56
#